data_AF-A0A417RPA3-F1
#
_entry.id   AF-A0A417RPA3-F1
#
_cell.length_a   1.000
_cell.length_b   1.000
_cell.length_c   1.000
_cell.angle_alpha   90.00
_cell.angle_beta   90.00
_cell.angle_gamma   90.00
#
_symmetry.space_group_name_H-M   'P 1'
#
loop_
_entity.id
_entity.type
_entity.pdbx_description
1 polymer ?
#
loop_
_entity_poly.entity_id
_entity_poly.type
_entity_poly.pdbx_seq_one_letter_code
_entity_poly.pdbx_strand_id
1 'polypeptide(L)'
;KAFANNKKLKKVTISKNITSIGKNAFAGCKKLKKITIKSTKLKSKSIGKNAFKGTAKNLVINVPKKQYKTYKKFLKKKGNKKIKIK
;
A
#
# COMPACT_ATOMS: atom_id res chain seq x y z
N LYS A 1 -5.16 7.81 10.42
CA LYS A 1 -3.98 6.91 10.37
C LYS A 1 -4.48 5.50 10.74
N ALA A 2 -4.51 4.52 9.83
CA ALA A 2 -5.17 3.23 10.11
C ALA A 2 -4.30 2.22 10.88
N PHE A 3 -3.05 2.05 10.45
CA PHE A 3 -2.08 1.09 11.01
C PHE A 3 -0.70 1.73 11.23
N ALA A 4 -0.63 3.06 11.37
CA ALA A 4 0.65 3.75 11.50
C ALA A 4 1.44 3.23 12.72
N ASN A 5 2.75 3.07 12.56
CA ASN A 5 3.71 2.56 13.54
C ASN A 5 3.43 1.14 14.06
N ASN A 6 2.58 0.37 13.39
CA ASN A 6 2.33 -1.00 13.80
C ASN A 6 3.56 -1.89 13.54
N LYS A 7 4.24 -2.28 14.62
CA LYS A 7 5.44 -3.13 14.58
C LYS A 7 5.13 -4.63 14.49
N LYS A 8 3.87 -5.05 14.64
CA LYS A 8 3.44 -6.46 14.58
C LYS A 8 2.82 -6.85 13.23
N LEU A 9 2.30 -5.88 12.48
CA LEU A 9 1.60 -6.11 11.22
C LEU A 9 2.53 -6.68 10.13
N LYS A 10 2.28 -7.92 9.70
CA LYS A 10 3.07 -8.63 8.68
C LYS A 10 2.41 -8.63 7.30
N LYS A 11 1.08 -8.74 7.24
CA LYS A 11 0.27 -8.88 6.03
C LYS A 11 -0.98 -8.02 6.12
N VAL A 12 -1.41 -7.45 4.99
CA VAL A 12 -2.65 -6.67 4.87
C VAL A 12 -3.40 -7.08 3.62
N THR A 13 -4.72 -7.17 3.72
CA THR A 13 -5.60 -7.36 2.56
C THR A 13 -6.55 -6.19 2.45
N ILE A 14 -6.52 -5.51 1.30
CA ILE A 14 -7.43 -4.42 0.95
C ILE A 14 -8.54 -5.02 0.08
N SER A 15 -9.75 -5.07 0.63
CA SER A 15 -10.92 -5.68 0.00
C SER A 15 -11.39 -4.94 -1.26
N LYS A 16 -12.18 -5.62 -2.09
CA LYS A 16 -12.71 -5.12 -3.38
C LYS A 16 -13.46 -3.77 -3.26
N ASN A 17 -14.09 -3.53 -2.12
CA ASN A 17 -14.94 -2.37 -1.87
C ASN A 17 -14.18 -1.15 -1.32
N ILE A 18 -12.88 -1.26 -1.02
CA ILE A 18 -12.13 -0.13 -0.46
C ILE A 18 -11.86 0.89 -1.57
N THR A 19 -12.34 2.12 -1.37
CA THR A 19 -12.22 3.22 -2.33
C THR A 19 -11.08 4.17 -2.01
N SER A 20 -10.56 4.18 -0.77
CA SER A 20 -9.52 5.08 -0.31
C SER A 20 -8.59 4.49 0.76
N ILE A 21 -7.36 5.00 0.81
CA ILE A 21 -6.32 4.71 1.79
C ILE A 21 -5.83 6.05 2.34
N GLY A 22 -6.01 6.28 3.64
CA GLY A 22 -5.65 7.55 4.27
C GLY A 22 -4.16 7.90 4.24
N LYS A 23 -3.86 9.18 4.48
CA LYS A 23 -2.49 9.68 4.70
C LYS A 23 -1.82 8.91 5.84
N ASN A 24 -0.58 8.49 5.63
CA ASN A 24 0.19 7.69 6.61
C ASN A 24 -0.51 6.38 7.07
N ALA A 25 -1.41 5.80 6.28
CA ALA A 25 -2.19 4.62 6.71
C ALA A 25 -1.32 3.46 7.23
N PHE A 26 -0.19 3.17 6.60
CA PHE A 26 0.75 2.11 6.99
C PHE A 26 2.15 2.68 7.25
N ALA A 27 2.24 3.97 7.58
CA ALA A 27 3.53 4.60 7.81
C ALA A 27 4.23 3.96 9.03
N GLY A 28 5.52 3.67 8.95
CA GLY A 28 6.29 3.08 10.06
C GLY A 28 6.04 1.59 10.33
N CYS A 29 5.28 0.89 9.49
CA CYS A 29 5.05 -0.56 9.60
C CYS A 29 6.30 -1.36 9.18
N LYS A 30 7.32 -1.43 10.03
CA LYS A 30 8.62 -2.07 9.72
C LYS A 30 8.53 -3.57 9.41
N LYS A 31 7.56 -4.30 9.99
CA LYS A 31 7.37 -5.75 9.76
C LYS A 31 6.40 -6.08 8.61
N LEU A 32 5.79 -5.07 7.97
CA LEU A 32 4.81 -5.29 6.91
C LEU A 32 5.52 -5.75 5.63
N LYS A 33 5.41 -7.04 5.32
CA LYS A 33 6.08 -7.67 4.17
C LYS A 33 5.16 -7.82 2.97
N LYS A 34 3.85 -7.97 3.16
CA LYS A 34 2.90 -8.23 2.06
C LYS A 34 1.62 -7.41 2.17
N ILE A 35 1.19 -6.81 1.08
CA ILE A 35 -0.12 -6.16 0.94
C ILE A 35 -0.79 -6.76 -0.28
N THR A 36 -2.04 -7.18 -0.13
CA THR A 36 -2.85 -7.70 -1.24
C THR A 36 -3.99 -6.74 -1.49
N ILE A 37 -3.95 -6.04 -2.62
CA ILE A 37 -5.00 -5.12 -3.05
C ILE A 37 -5.92 -5.86 -4.00
N LYS A 38 -7.16 -6.09 -3.57
CA LYS A 38 -8.25 -6.62 -4.39
C LYS A 38 -9.17 -5.52 -4.91
N SER A 39 -9.03 -4.28 -4.41
CA SER A 39 -9.81 -3.14 -4.88
C SER A 39 -9.44 -2.77 -6.31
N THR A 40 -10.49 -2.58 -7.11
CA THR A 40 -10.42 -2.03 -8.46
C THR A 40 -10.77 -0.55 -8.53
N LYS A 41 -11.31 -0.01 -7.43
CA LYS A 41 -11.85 1.35 -7.33
C LYS A 41 -10.87 2.36 -6.75
N LEU A 42 -9.68 1.94 -6.29
CA LEU A 42 -8.68 2.87 -5.78
C LEU A 42 -8.15 3.76 -6.91
N LYS A 43 -8.20 5.07 -6.67
CA LYS A 43 -7.60 6.09 -7.54
C LYS A 43 -6.34 6.64 -6.88
N SER A 44 -5.45 7.23 -7.69
CA SER A 44 -4.24 7.90 -7.18
C SER A 44 -4.56 8.97 -6.12
N LYS A 45 -5.66 9.71 -6.30
CA LYS A 45 -6.16 10.72 -5.36
C LYS A 45 -6.64 10.10 -4.04
N SER A 46 -7.17 8.87 -4.10
CA SER A 46 -7.68 8.16 -2.93
C SER A 46 -6.58 7.58 -2.06
N ILE A 47 -5.31 7.61 -2.47
CA ILE A 47 -4.17 7.18 -1.66
C ILE A 47 -3.44 8.40 -1.11
N GLY A 48 -3.55 8.58 0.20
CA GLY A 48 -2.92 9.66 0.93
C GLY A 48 -1.39 9.67 0.78
N LYS A 49 -0.82 10.86 0.91
CA LYS A 49 0.64 11.04 0.93
C LYS A 49 1.27 10.14 2.02
N ASN A 50 2.44 9.57 1.74
CA ASN A 50 3.20 8.75 2.68
C ASN A 50 2.45 7.53 3.25
N ALA A 51 1.41 7.03 2.56
CA ALA A 51 0.64 5.87 3.02
C ALA A 51 1.51 4.66 3.36
N PHE A 52 2.64 4.46 2.68
CA PHE A 52 3.57 3.34 2.92
C PHE A 52 4.98 3.81 3.29
N LYS A 53 5.15 5.03 3.82
CA LYS A 53 6.47 5.56 4.21
C LYS A 53 7.03 4.79 5.42
N GLY A 54 8.30 4.39 5.38
CA GLY A 54 8.91 3.65 6.50
C GLY A 54 8.35 2.24 6.71
N THR A 55 7.74 1.65 5.68
CA THR A 55 7.40 0.22 5.62
C THR A 55 8.64 -0.64 5.38
N ALA A 56 8.51 -1.96 5.48
CA ALA A 56 9.62 -2.88 5.25
C ALA A 56 10.31 -2.63 3.90
N LYS A 57 11.65 -2.76 3.88
CA LYS A 57 12.47 -2.59 2.67
C LYS A 57 12.02 -3.51 1.52
N ASN A 58 11.51 -4.71 1.85
CA ASN A 58 11.10 -5.74 0.90
C ASN A 58 9.57 -5.90 0.81
N LEU A 59 8.82 -4.82 1.05
CA LEU A 59 7.35 -4.84 0.95
C LEU A 59 6.92 -5.27 -0.46
N VAL A 60 6.07 -6.29 -0.53
CA VAL A 60 5.43 -6.78 -1.76
C VAL A 60 3.97 -6.33 -1.77
N ILE A 61 3.55 -5.62 -2.80
CA ILE A 61 2.16 -5.26 -3.03
C ILE A 61 1.65 -6.04 -4.24
N ASN A 62 0.72 -6.96 -3.99
CA ASN A 62 -0.02 -7.66 -5.02
C ASN A 62 -1.21 -6.79 -5.42
N VAL A 63 -1.31 -6.44 -6.70
CA VAL A 63 -2.41 -5.62 -7.24
C VAL A 63 -3.19 -6.38 -8.32
N PRO A 64 -4.42 -5.97 -8.65
CA PRO A 64 -5.17 -6.62 -9.72
C PRO A 64 -4.50 -6.33 -11.06
N LYS A 65 -4.33 -7.37 -11.91
CA LYS A 65 -3.66 -7.26 -13.23
C LYS A 65 -4.18 -6.08 -14.05
N LYS A 66 -5.51 -5.87 -14.04
CA LYS A 66 -6.19 -4.79 -14.78
C LYS A 66 -5.71 -3.38 -14.39
N GLN A 67 -5.40 -3.12 -13.11
CA GLN A 67 -4.87 -1.80 -12.69
C GLN A 67 -3.37 -1.79 -12.40
N TYR A 68 -2.64 -2.86 -12.71
CA TYR A 68 -1.21 -2.97 -12.41
C TYR A 68 -0.41 -1.75 -12.85
N LYS A 69 -0.56 -1.32 -14.12
CA LYS A 69 0.16 -0.17 -14.68
C LYS A 69 -0.11 1.11 -13.89
N THR A 70 -1.38 1.38 -13.59
CA THR A 70 -1.82 2.58 -12.86
C THR A 70 -1.34 2.55 -11.40
N TYR A 71 -1.52 1.42 -10.72
CA TYR A 71 -1.18 1.25 -9.31
C TYR A 71 0.32 1.29 -9.12
N LYS A 72 1.08 0.69 -10.03
CA LYS A 72 2.55 0.76 -10.04
C LYS A 72 3.06 2.20 -10.08
N LYS A 73 2.45 3.06 -10.91
CA LYS A 73 2.84 4.48 -11.02
C LYS A 73 2.66 5.23 -9.70
N PHE A 74 1.48 5.14 -9.07
CA PHE A 74 1.23 5.93 -7.85
C PHE A 74 1.75 5.26 -6.57
N LEU A 75 1.70 3.93 -6.43
CA LEU A 75 2.16 3.25 -5.21
C LEU A 75 3.66 3.43 -4.97
N LYS A 76 4.47 3.41 -6.04
CA LYS A 76 5.90 3.75 -5.96
C LYS A 76 6.12 5.16 -5.41
N LYS A 77 5.29 6.14 -5.80
CA LYS A 77 5.36 7.53 -5.31
C LYS A 77 4.86 7.70 -3.87
N LYS A 78 3.98 6.83 -3.40
CA LYS A 78 3.32 6.94 -2.07
C LYS A 78 3.98 6.08 -0.97
N GLY A 79 5.06 5.37 -1.30
CA GLY A 79 5.77 4.49 -0.37
C GLY A 79 7.29 4.60 -0.44
N ASN A 80 7.97 3.51 -0.08
CA ASN A 80 9.43 3.42 -0.10
C ASN A 80 9.96 3.28 -1.56
N LYS A 81 11.20 3.69 -1.85
CA LYS A 81 11.83 3.47 -3.16
C LYS A 81 11.96 1.97 -3.54
N LYS A 82 11.94 1.05 -2.55
CA LYS A 82 12.19 -0.40 -2.71
C LYS A 82 10.95 -1.31 -2.77
N ILE A 83 9.74 -0.77 -2.92
CA ILE A 83 8.51 -1.61 -2.97
C ILE A 83 8.50 -2.48 -4.23
N LYS A 84 8.20 -3.76 -4.08
CA LYS A 84 7.95 -4.69 -5.19
C LYS A 84 6.45 -4.73 -5.47
N ILE A 85 6.05 -4.39 -6.69
CA ILE A 85 4.64 -4.41 -7.12
C ILE A 85 4.49 -5.55 -8.12
N LYS A 86 3.60 -6.49 -7.80
CA LYS A 86 3.35 -7.72 -8.54
C LYS A 86 1.87 -7.81 -8.91
#